data_AF-R4SUL4-F1
#
_entry.id   AF-R4SUL4-F1
#
_cell.length_a   1.000
_cell.length_b   1.000
_cell.length_c   1.000
_cell.angle_alpha   90.00
_cell.angle_beta   90.00
_cell.angle_gamma   90.00
#
_symmetry.space_group_name_H-M   'P 1'
#
loop_
_entity.id
_entity.type
_entity.pdbx_description
1 polymer ?
#
loop_
_entity_poly.entity_id
_entity_poly.type
_entity_poly.pdbx_seq_one_letter_code
_entity_poly.pdbx_strand_id
1 'polypeptide(L)'
;MHNHQSPATVPPVLDCMLPDGYATVLLNPAMTPRQWRRRQALSLVRPTTILKGLFAAGLAIQISCAGHGFGEKFGIGLVTLIVVLGLFRLLCRPPGETSFEYEGVPRLRLRWGEFYRRRDFDDLGGDSRELVAELLTGVQTLHRSPALAWLDPALPGEIHTVVWRTLCCLDRTREARALADEVAAELDTTDDLVTATRRAVDDIDTSLREVARQVRGCVVLCRAWEQKLRRHDLAARVSHTLAAIPGQDHLTRLSQDSDALPRNVFAHVTAARDITHSGAFPWEQPPSEWPGAGGLPVGRIINTPSHEEAAVNAKSTGKPYRPTTSS
;
A
#
# COMPACT_ATOMS: atom_id res chain seq x y z
N MET A 1 -3.42 22.00 1.58
CA MET A 1 -3.10 20.80 0.76
C MET A 1 -4.22 20.61 -0.24
N HIS A 2 -4.07 21.12 -1.46
CA HIS A 2 -5.07 20.94 -2.51
C HIS A 2 -4.99 19.52 -3.05
N ASN A 3 -6.11 18.79 -2.96
CA ASN A 3 -6.34 17.55 -3.72
C ASN A 3 -6.39 17.91 -5.20
N HIS A 4 -5.24 17.93 -5.87
CA HIS A 4 -5.22 17.77 -7.32
C HIS A 4 -5.67 16.35 -7.62
N GLN A 5 -6.94 16.21 -8.01
CA GLN A 5 -7.40 15.05 -8.77
C GLN A 5 -6.57 14.98 -10.03
N SER A 6 -5.50 14.19 -9.99
CA SER A 6 -4.65 13.92 -11.13
C SER A 6 -5.53 13.33 -12.24
N PRO A 7 -5.48 13.86 -13.48
CA PRO A 7 -6.27 13.32 -14.59
C PRO A 7 -5.92 11.84 -14.72
N ALA A 8 -6.94 10.96 -14.71
CA ALA A 8 -6.80 9.51 -14.63
C ALA A 8 -5.64 8.96 -15.49
N THR A 9 -4.47 8.85 -14.87
CA THR A 9 -3.25 8.35 -15.51
C THR A 9 -3.45 6.87 -15.77
N VAL A 10 -3.10 6.41 -16.97
CA VAL A 10 -3.18 4.98 -17.28
C VAL A 10 -2.22 4.25 -16.34
N PRO A 11 -2.69 3.26 -15.55
CA PRO A 11 -1.81 2.52 -14.67
C PRO A 11 -0.82 1.71 -15.52
N PRO A 12 0.48 1.70 -15.21
CA PRO A 12 1.47 0.96 -16.01
C PRO A 12 1.33 -0.55 -15.81
N VAL A 13 1.09 -0.98 -14.57
CA VAL A 13 0.85 -2.37 -14.20
C VAL A 13 -0.54 -2.46 -13.57
N LEU A 14 -1.31 -3.45 -14.03
CA LEU A 14 -2.70 -3.61 -13.66
C LEU A 14 -3.02 -5.07 -13.34
N ASP A 15 -3.72 -5.28 -12.24
CA ASP A 15 -4.39 -6.55 -11.94
C ASP A 15 -5.78 -6.54 -12.60
N CYS A 16 -6.04 -7.47 -13.51
CA CYS A 16 -7.29 -7.55 -14.26
C CYS A 16 -7.73 -8.99 -14.54
N MET A 17 -9.03 -9.16 -14.84
CA MET A 17 -9.58 -10.42 -15.32
C MET A 17 -9.61 -10.40 -16.85
N LEU A 18 -8.79 -11.25 -17.47
CA LEU A 18 -8.77 -11.52 -18.90
C LEU A 18 -9.70 -12.70 -19.24
N PRO A 19 -10.02 -12.95 -20.53
CA PRO A 19 -10.87 -14.08 -20.93
C PRO A 19 -10.37 -15.46 -20.47
N ASP A 20 -9.07 -15.58 -20.18
CA ASP A 20 -8.40 -16.81 -19.79
C ASP A 20 -7.99 -16.84 -18.30
N GLY A 21 -8.40 -15.84 -17.51
CA GLY A 21 -8.23 -15.82 -16.07
C GLY A 21 -7.69 -14.50 -15.50
N TYR A 22 -7.40 -14.52 -14.19
CA TYR A 22 -6.76 -13.41 -13.49
C TYR A 22 -5.31 -13.25 -13.95
N ALA A 23 -4.89 -12.01 -14.23
CA ALA A 23 -3.51 -11.71 -14.58
C ALA A 23 -3.09 -10.31 -14.13
N THR A 24 -1.83 -10.21 -13.70
CA THR A 24 -1.10 -8.94 -13.61
C THR A 24 -0.47 -8.66 -14.97
N VAL A 25 -0.86 -7.53 -15.57
CA VAL A 25 -0.44 -7.12 -16.91
C VAL A 25 0.34 -5.82 -16.86
N LEU A 26 1.40 -5.70 -17.65
CA LEU A 26 2.02 -4.44 -18.04
C LEU A 26 1.27 -3.88 -19.24
N LEU A 27 0.76 -2.66 -19.17
CA LEU A 27 0.05 -2.01 -20.26
C LEU A 27 1.02 -1.29 -21.19
N ASN A 28 0.67 -1.20 -22.47
CA ASN A 28 1.50 -0.46 -23.43
C ASN A 28 1.62 1.03 -23.02
N PRO A 29 2.83 1.60 -22.88
CA PRO A 29 3.03 3.00 -22.50
C PRO A 29 2.44 3.98 -23.53
N ALA A 30 2.25 3.57 -24.78
CA ALA A 30 1.59 4.37 -25.82
C ALA A 30 0.05 4.39 -25.68
N MET A 31 -0.52 3.67 -24.71
CA MET A 31 -1.96 3.64 -24.50
C MET A 31 -2.46 5.02 -24.04
N THR A 32 -3.32 5.62 -24.87
CA THR A 32 -3.86 6.95 -24.56
C THR A 32 -4.90 6.89 -23.44
N PRO A 33 -5.05 7.96 -22.63
CA PRO A 33 -6.10 8.03 -21.61
C PRO A 33 -7.51 7.89 -22.17
N ARG A 34 -7.74 8.23 -23.44
CA ARG A 34 -9.03 8.04 -24.13
C ARG A 34 -9.29 6.57 -24.43
N GLN A 35 -8.28 5.85 -24.94
CA GLN A 35 -8.38 4.40 -25.17
C GLN A 35 -8.61 3.67 -23.84
N TRP A 36 -7.85 4.03 -22.80
CA TRP A 36 -8.01 3.46 -21.47
C TRP A 36 -9.41 3.68 -20.89
N ARG A 37 -9.91 4.92 -20.90
CA ARG A 37 -11.29 5.22 -20.45
C ARG A 37 -12.35 4.46 -21.25
N ARG A 38 -12.17 4.30 -22.56
CA ARG A 38 -13.06 3.49 -23.39
C ARG A 38 -13.05 2.02 -22.96
N ARG A 39 -11.88 1.45 -22.64
CA ARG A 39 -11.76 0.08 -22.14
C ARG A 39 -12.42 -0.09 -20.78
N GLN A 40 -12.22 0.86 -19.87
CA GLN A 40 -12.90 0.89 -18.57
C GLN A 40 -14.43 0.97 -18.74
N ALA A 41 -14.93 1.87 -19.59
CA ALA A 41 -16.36 1.97 -19.86
C ALA A 41 -16.92 0.65 -20.39
N LEU A 42 -16.23 0.01 -21.35
CA LEU A 42 -16.64 -1.29 -21.88
C LEU A 42 -16.59 -2.42 -20.84
N SER A 43 -15.69 -2.34 -19.84
CA SER A 43 -15.63 -3.33 -18.75
C SER A 43 -16.81 -3.24 -17.78
N LEU A 44 -17.40 -2.04 -17.63
CA LEU A 44 -18.56 -1.80 -16.76
C LEU A 44 -19.88 -2.23 -17.41
N VAL A 45 -19.90 -2.37 -18.74
CA VAL A 45 -21.09 -2.83 -19.45
C VAL A 45 -21.26 -4.33 -19.22
N ARG A 46 -22.05 -4.70 -18.20
CA ARG A 46 -22.43 -6.09 -18.00
C ARG A 46 -23.25 -6.55 -19.20
N PRO A 47 -23.00 -7.73 -19.77
CA PRO A 47 -23.83 -8.27 -20.85
C PRO A 47 -25.30 -8.38 -20.43
N THR A 48 -25.56 -8.60 -19.13
CA THR A 48 -26.91 -8.60 -18.54
C THR A 48 -27.60 -7.24 -18.56
N THR A 49 -26.88 -6.13 -18.46
CA THR A 49 -27.46 -4.78 -18.57
C THR A 49 -27.84 -4.42 -20.01
N ILE A 50 -27.04 -4.83 -21.00
CA ILE A 50 -27.42 -4.69 -22.42
C ILE A 50 -28.66 -5.55 -22.70
N LEU A 51 -28.71 -6.77 -22.18
CA LEU A 51 -29.85 -7.67 -22.35
C LEU A 51 -31.13 -7.09 -21.74
N LYS A 52 -31.08 -6.55 -20.52
CA LYS A 52 -32.23 -5.88 -19.87
C LYS A 52 -32.70 -4.67 -20.68
N GLY A 53 -31.77 -3.87 -21.21
CA GLY A 53 -32.09 -2.72 -22.06
C GLY A 53 -32.74 -3.11 -23.38
N LEU A 54 -32.20 -4.12 -24.07
CA LEU A 54 -32.77 -4.65 -25.32
C LEU A 54 -34.10 -5.35 -25.09
N PHE A 55 -34.26 -6.08 -23.98
CA PHE A 55 -35.53 -6.71 -23.62
C PHE A 55 -36.60 -5.67 -23.30
N ALA A 56 -36.26 -4.62 -22.54
CA ALA A 56 -37.16 -3.51 -22.24
C ALA A 56 -37.54 -2.73 -23.51
N ALA A 57 -36.59 -2.46 -24.41
CA ALA A 57 -36.85 -1.80 -25.69
C ALA A 57 -37.73 -2.67 -26.61
N GLY A 58 -37.47 -3.98 -26.69
CA GLY A 58 -38.30 -4.93 -27.42
C GLY A 58 -39.72 -5.01 -26.86
N LEU A 59 -39.88 -5.01 -25.54
CA LEU A 59 -41.17 -5.00 -24.86
C LEU A 59 -41.94 -3.70 -25.13
N ALA A 60 -41.27 -2.54 -25.11
CA ALA A 60 -41.87 -1.25 -25.42
C ALA A 60 -42.37 -1.15 -26.87
N ILE A 61 -41.63 -1.72 -27.83
CA ILE A 61 -42.04 -1.79 -29.24
C ILE A 61 -43.27 -2.70 -29.40
N GLN A 62 -43.32 -3.84 -28.69
CA GLN A 62 -44.50 -4.72 -28.72
C GLN A 62 -45.75 -4.07 -28.12
N ILE A 63 -45.61 -3.30 -27.03
CA ILE A 63 -46.72 -2.60 -26.38
C ILE A 63 -47.24 -1.44 -27.25
N SER A 64 -46.33 -0.72 -27.94
CA SER A 64 -46.71 0.43 -28.78
C SER A 64 -47.42 0.03 -30.08
N CYS A 65 -47.25 -1.21 -30.55
CA CYS A 65 -47.90 -1.74 -31.75
C CYS A 65 -49.27 -2.38 -31.46
N ALA A 66 -50.10 -1.77 -30.62
CA ALA A 66 -51.42 -2.27 -30.22
C ALA A 66 -52.53 -2.18 -31.30
N GLY A 67 -52.17 -1.98 -32.59
CA GLY A 67 -53.14 -1.64 -33.65
C GLY A 67 -53.47 -2.67 -34.74
N HIS A 68 -52.54 -3.54 -35.18
CA HIS A 68 -52.79 -4.38 -36.37
C HIS A 68 -52.21 -5.81 -36.29
N GLY A 69 -52.97 -6.78 -36.82
CA GLY A 69 -52.57 -8.11 -37.32
C GLY A 69 -51.74 -9.04 -36.41
N PHE A 70 -52.33 -10.14 -35.94
CA PHE A 70 -51.68 -11.13 -35.05
C PHE A 70 -50.47 -11.86 -35.69
N GLY A 71 -50.43 -12.01 -37.01
CA GLY A 71 -49.39 -12.76 -37.73
C GLY A 71 -48.08 -12.00 -37.98
N GLU A 72 -48.14 -10.68 -38.15
CA GLU A 72 -46.97 -9.85 -38.48
C GLU A 72 -46.08 -9.59 -37.25
N LYS A 73 -46.68 -9.63 -36.05
CA LYS A 73 -45.99 -9.43 -34.76
C LYS A 73 -45.05 -10.58 -34.39
N PHE A 74 -45.39 -11.80 -34.78
CA PHE A 74 -44.56 -12.99 -34.51
C PHE A 74 -43.27 -12.98 -35.33
N GLY A 75 -43.32 -12.51 -36.58
CA GLY A 75 -42.15 -12.42 -37.45
C GLY A 75 -41.11 -11.44 -36.91
N ILE A 76 -41.54 -10.24 -36.52
CA ILE A 76 -40.64 -9.21 -35.95
C ILE A 76 -40.08 -9.66 -34.61
N GLY A 77 -40.91 -10.27 -33.74
CA GLY A 77 -40.45 -10.83 -32.47
C GLY A 77 -39.40 -11.92 -32.63
N LEU A 78 -39.59 -12.85 -33.57
CA LEU A 78 -38.66 -13.93 -33.84
C LEU A 78 -37.35 -13.43 -34.46
N VAL A 79 -37.40 -12.50 -35.41
CA VAL A 79 -36.21 -11.89 -36.01
C VAL A 79 -35.41 -11.11 -34.96
N THR A 80 -36.09 -10.35 -34.10
CA THR A 80 -35.44 -9.64 -33.00
C THR A 80 -34.80 -10.62 -32.03
N LEU A 81 -35.49 -11.72 -31.68
CA LEU A 81 -34.95 -12.77 -30.81
C LEU A 81 -33.73 -13.45 -31.42
N ILE A 82 -33.74 -13.76 -32.72
CA ILE A 82 -32.62 -14.39 -33.44
C ILE A 82 -31.43 -13.43 -33.52
N VAL A 83 -31.65 -12.15 -33.83
CA VAL A 83 -30.59 -11.13 -33.83
C VAL A 83 -30.01 -10.98 -32.43
N VAL A 84 -30.85 -10.94 -31.38
CA VAL A 84 -30.41 -10.89 -29.99
C VAL A 84 -29.64 -12.15 -29.59
N LEU A 85 -30.09 -13.35 -29.96
CA LEU A 85 -29.39 -14.61 -29.68
C LEU A 85 -28.07 -14.73 -30.45
N GLY A 86 -28.03 -14.27 -31.71
CA GLY A 86 -26.84 -14.26 -32.55
C GLY A 86 -25.79 -13.27 -32.03
N LEU A 87 -26.22 -12.07 -31.65
CA LEU A 87 -25.37 -11.08 -31.01
C LEU A 87 -24.92 -11.58 -29.62
N PHE A 88 -25.78 -12.28 -28.89
CA PHE A 88 -25.46 -12.91 -27.61
C PHE A 88 -24.39 -14.00 -27.77
N ARG A 89 -24.50 -14.90 -28.75
CA ARG A 89 -23.45 -15.90 -28.99
C ARG A 89 -22.14 -15.29 -29.47
N LEU A 90 -22.19 -14.19 -30.21
CA LEU A 90 -21.00 -13.46 -30.66
C LEU A 90 -20.31 -12.70 -29.51
N LEU A 91 -21.09 -12.14 -28.57
CA LEU A 91 -20.59 -11.32 -27.46
C LEU A 91 -20.29 -12.13 -26.19
N CYS A 92 -21.01 -13.24 -25.98
CA CYS A 92 -20.94 -14.13 -24.83
C CYS A 92 -20.53 -15.53 -25.29
N ARG A 93 -19.28 -15.69 -25.72
CA ARG A 93 -18.63 -17.01 -25.66
C ARG A 93 -18.51 -17.34 -24.17
N PRO A 94 -19.10 -18.42 -23.66
CA PRO A 94 -18.98 -18.76 -22.24
C PRO A 94 -17.50 -19.00 -21.94
N PRO A 95 -16.88 -18.25 -21.02
CA PRO A 95 -15.63 -18.69 -20.41
C PRO A 95 -15.95 -19.97 -19.64
N GLY A 96 -15.09 -20.99 -19.78
CA GLY A 96 -15.24 -22.25 -19.04
C GLY A 96 -15.40 -22.00 -17.55
N GLU A 97 -16.19 -22.85 -16.90
CA GLU A 97 -16.54 -22.81 -15.48
C GLU A 97 -15.30 -22.87 -14.57
N THR A 98 -14.64 -21.73 -14.34
CA THR A 98 -13.70 -21.53 -13.21
C THR A 98 -13.61 -20.05 -12.80
N SER A 99 -14.66 -19.24 -12.97
CA SER A 99 -14.61 -17.83 -12.56
C SER A 99 -14.92 -17.65 -11.08
N PHE A 100 -13.88 -17.72 -10.24
CA PHE A 100 -13.90 -17.05 -8.93
C PHE A 100 -14.01 -15.54 -9.15
N GLU A 101 -15.09 -14.93 -8.67
CA GLU A 101 -15.34 -13.50 -8.78
C GLU A 101 -14.58 -12.77 -7.66
N TYR A 102 -13.41 -12.20 -7.98
CA TYR A 102 -12.72 -11.26 -7.10
C TYR A 102 -13.43 -9.89 -7.19
N GLU A 103 -14.12 -9.50 -6.13
CA GLU A 103 -14.71 -8.16 -6.02
C GLU A 103 -13.61 -7.09 -6.17
N GLY A 104 -13.79 -6.17 -7.12
CA GLY A 104 -12.89 -5.02 -7.33
C GLY A 104 -11.90 -5.14 -8.50
N VAL A 105 -11.78 -6.29 -9.16
CA VAL A 105 -10.86 -6.46 -10.31
C VAL A 105 -11.60 -6.23 -11.64
N PRO A 106 -11.17 -5.27 -12.49
CA PRO A 106 -11.88 -4.96 -13.73
C PRO A 106 -11.73 -6.11 -14.75
N ARG A 107 -12.85 -6.52 -15.36
CA ARG A 107 -12.86 -7.45 -16.51
C ARG A 107 -12.57 -6.70 -17.79
N LEU A 108 -11.31 -6.73 -18.24
CA LEU A 108 -10.87 -5.96 -19.41
C LEU A 108 -10.70 -6.86 -20.63
N ARG A 109 -11.27 -6.41 -21.75
CA ARG A 109 -10.97 -7.00 -23.07
C ARG A 109 -9.81 -6.22 -23.68
N LEU A 110 -8.59 -6.62 -23.37
CA LEU A 110 -7.38 -6.08 -24.00
C LEU A 110 -7.07 -6.86 -25.30
N ARG A 111 -6.46 -6.18 -26.28
CA ARG A 111 -5.99 -6.82 -27.52
C ARG A 111 -4.52 -7.20 -27.41
N TRP A 112 -4.10 -8.16 -28.24
CA TRP A 112 -2.68 -8.44 -28.45
C TRP A 112 -1.90 -7.17 -28.78
N GLY A 113 -0.72 -7.01 -28.17
CA GLY A 113 0.13 -5.82 -28.31
C GLY A 113 -0.28 -4.62 -27.46
N GLU A 114 -1.42 -4.67 -26.76
CA GLU A 114 -1.82 -3.64 -25.78
C GLU A 114 -1.28 -3.93 -24.38
N PHE A 115 -0.82 -5.16 -24.13
CA PHE A 115 -0.31 -5.60 -22.85
C PHE A 115 0.70 -6.74 -22.99
N TYR A 116 1.48 -6.95 -21.93
CA TYR A 116 2.26 -8.16 -21.68
C TYR A 116 1.97 -8.68 -20.27
N ARG A 117 1.96 -9.99 -20.09
CA ARG A 117 1.89 -10.63 -18.77
C ARG A 117 2.96 -11.69 -18.63
N ARG A 118 3.26 -12.07 -17.38
CA ARG A 118 4.26 -13.10 -17.06
C ARG A 118 4.05 -14.39 -17.86
N ARG A 119 2.80 -14.87 -17.94
CA ARG A 119 2.43 -16.11 -18.62
C ARG A 119 2.69 -16.09 -20.14
N ASP A 120 2.78 -14.92 -20.76
CA ASP A 120 3.04 -14.82 -22.20
C ASP A 120 4.44 -15.32 -22.56
N PHE A 121 5.34 -15.46 -21.58
CA PHE A 121 6.73 -15.86 -21.75
C PHE A 121 7.03 -17.23 -21.10
N ASP A 122 6.01 -17.99 -20.70
CA ASP A 122 6.19 -19.30 -20.03
C ASP A 122 6.90 -20.32 -20.95
N ASP A 123 6.78 -20.19 -22.27
CA ASP A 123 7.43 -21.05 -23.26
C ASP A 123 8.91 -20.73 -23.49
N LEU A 124 9.40 -19.57 -23.02
CA LEU A 124 10.81 -19.16 -23.16
C LEU A 124 11.70 -19.65 -21.99
N GLY A 125 11.18 -20.53 -21.14
CA GLY A 125 11.90 -21.10 -19.99
C GLY A 125 11.76 -20.32 -18.68
N GLY A 126 12.24 -20.93 -17.60
CA GLY A 126 12.13 -20.41 -16.23
C GLY A 126 12.80 -19.05 -16.03
N ASP A 127 14.01 -18.88 -16.56
CA ASP A 127 14.82 -17.67 -16.37
C ASP A 127 14.15 -16.44 -17.00
N SER A 128 13.65 -16.58 -18.24
CA SER A 128 12.88 -15.53 -18.94
C SER A 128 11.64 -15.14 -18.13
N ARG A 129 10.92 -16.13 -17.61
CA ARG A 129 9.72 -15.92 -16.79
C ARG A 129 10.03 -15.21 -15.47
N GLU A 130 11.16 -15.49 -14.83
CA GLU A 130 11.62 -14.81 -13.62
C GLU A 130 12.03 -13.36 -13.91
N LEU A 131 12.76 -13.14 -15.00
CA LEU A 131 13.14 -11.81 -15.47
C LEU A 131 11.91 -10.94 -15.74
N VAL A 132 10.90 -11.46 -16.43
CA VAL A 132 9.64 -10.74 -16.67
C VAL A 132 8.93 -10.42 -15.36
N ALA A 133 8.90 -11.35 -14.40
CA ALA A 133 8.30 -11.10 -13.10
C ALA A 133 9.01 -10.00 -12.31
N GLU A 134 10.35 -9.98 -12.33
CA GLU A 134 11.15 -8.93 -11.70
C GLU A 134 10.89 -7.57 -12.33
N LEU A 135 10.85 -7.49 -13.67
CA LEU A 135 10.55 -6.26 -14.40
C LEU A 135 9.15 -5.70 -14.10
N LEU A 136 8.12 -6.55 -14.14
CA LEU A 136 6.74 -6.15 -13.82
C LEU A 136 6.64 -5.64 -12.38
N THR A 137 7.23 -6.37 -11.43
CA THR A 137 7.25 -5.99 -10.01
C THR A 137 8.03 -4.69 -9.79
N GLY A 138 9.14 -4.50 -10.50
CA GLY A 138 9.96 -3.30 -10.46
C GLY A 138 9.20 -2.06 -10.90
N VAL A 139 8.57 -2.11 -12.08
CA VAL A 139 7.72 -1.01 -12.58
C VAL A 139 6.58 -0.71 -11.62
N GLN A 140 5.89 -1.74 -11.13
CA GLN A 140 4.79 -1.58 -10.17
C GLN A 140 5.26 -0.91 -8.88
N THR A 141 6.42 -1.31 -8.36
CA THR A 141 7.00 -0.74 -7.12
C THR A 141 7.38 0.72 -7.32
N LEU A 142 8.02 1.04 -8.44
CA LEU A 142 8.45 2.41 -8.74
C LEU A 142 7.25 3.36 -8.90
N HIS A 143 6.22 2.93 -9.63
CA HIS A 143 5.02 3.76 -9.83
C HIS A 143 4.14 3.95 -8.59
N ARG A 144 4.26 3.05 -7.60
CA ARG A 144 3.57 3.18 -6.31
C ARG A 144 4.42 3.88 -5.25
N SER A 145 5.68 4.20 -5.55
CA SER A 145 6.58 4.77 -4.57
C SER A 145 6.19 6.21 -4.23
N PRO A 146 6.02 6.56 -2.94
CA PRO A 146 5.82 7.95 -2.53
C PRO A 146 7.05 8.83 -2.82
N ALA A 147 8.24 8.24 -3.05
CA ALA A 147 9.43 8.99 -3.47
C ALA A 147 9.26 9.68 -4.82
N LEU A 148 8.32 9.25 -5.67
CA LEU A 148 8.08 9.88 -6.97
C LEU A 148 7.76 11.38 -6.89
N ALA A 149 7.17 11.84 -5.77
CA ALA A 149 6.91 13.27 -5.57
C ALA A 149 8.19 14.12 -5.51
N TRP A 150 9.36 13.49 -5.35
CA TRP A 150 10.67 14.12 -5.24
C TRP A 150 11.56 13.86 -6.46
N LEU A 151 11.10 13.03 -7.39
CA LEU A 151 11.83 12.67 -8.60
C LEU A 151 11.26 13.43 -9.79
N ASP A 152 12.00 13.42 -10.90
CA ASP A 152 11.49 13.96 -12.16
C ASP A 152 10.20 13.20 -12.56
N PRO A 153 9.08 13.91 -12.82
CA PRO A 153 7.82 13.29 -13.19
C PRO A 153 7.87 12.47 -14.48
N ALA A 154 8.88 12.63 -15.33
CA ALA A 154 9.08 11.84 -16.55
C ALA A 154 9.64 10.44 -16.26
N LEU A 155 10.45 10.27 -15.21
CA LEU A 155 11.20 9.03 -14.92
C LEU A 155 10.34 7.76 -14.86
N PRO A 156 9.16 7.74 -14.21
CA PRO A 156 8.32 6.54 -14.22
C PRO A 156 7.90 6.12 -15.63
N GLY A 157 7.57 7.10 -16.48
CA GLY A 157 7.22 6.85 -17.87
C GLY A 157 8.38 6.33 -18.70
N GLU A 158 9.59 6.84 -18.46
CA GLU A 158 10.82 6.35 -19.10
C GLU A 158 11.12 4.91 -18.71
N ILE A 159 11.09 4.58 -17.42
CA ILE A 159 11.32 3.22 -16.92
C ILE A 159 10.26 2.28 -17.48
N HIS A 160 8.98 2.68 -17.46
CA HIS A 160 7.91 1.91 -18.07
C HIS A 160 8.16 1.64 -19.56
N THR A 161 8.63 2.65 -20.31
CA THR A 161 8.96 2.51 -21.74
C THR A 161 10.13 1.57 -21.97
N VAL A 162 11.19 1.66 -21.15
CA VAL A 162 12.35 0.76 -21.22
C VAL A 162 11.93 -0.68 -20.95
N VAL A 163 11.16 -0.92 -19.89
CA VAL A 163 10.65 -2.26 -19.58
C VAL A 163 9.76 -2.78 -20.70
N TRP A 164 8.85 -1.97 -21.23
CA TRP A 164 8.01 -2.37 -22.36
C TRP A 164 8.85 -2.78 -23.57
N ARG A 165 9.85 -1.98 -23.96
CA ARG A 165 10.77 -2.30 -25.07
C ARG A 165 11.57 -3.57 -24.82
N THR A 166 11.97 -3.81 -23.56
CA THR A 166 12.68 -5.02 -23.13
C THR A 166 11.81 -6.25 -23.34
N LEU A 167 10.53 -6.19 -22.95
CA LEU A 167 9.57 -7.27 -23.19
C LEU A 167 9.29 -7.48 -24.68
N CYS A 168 9.17 -6.41 -25.47
CA CYS A 168 9.07 -6.53 -26.93
C CYS A 168 10.31 -7.19 -27.55
N CYS A 169 11.50 -6.89 -27.03
CA CYS A 169 12.74 -7.52 -27.49
C CYS A 169 12.72 -9.02 -27.20
N LEU A 170 12.40 -9.39 -25.95
CA LEU A 170 12.28 -10.78 -25.52
C LEU A 170 11.25 -11.54 -26.36
N ASP A 171 10.09 -10.95 -26.61
CA ASP A 171 9.03 -11.54 -27.43
C ASP A 171 9.49 -11.82 -28.86
N ARG A 172 10.23 -10.89 -29.48
CA ARG A 172 10.83 -11.07 -30.81
C ARG A 172 11.92 -12.15 -30.86
N THR A 173 12.54 -12.48 -29.73
CA THR A 173 13.54 -13.57 -29.71
C THR A 173 12.92 -14.97 -29.76
N ARG A 174 11.59 -15.10 -29.66
CA ARG A 174 10.90 -16.40 -29.63
C ARG A 174 11.22 -17.25 -30.86
N GLU A 175 11.11 -16.67 -32.06
CA GLU A 175 11.42 -17.39 -33.31
C GLU A 175 12.90 -17.78 -33.39
N ALA A 176 13.80 -16.88 -32.99
CA ALA A 176 15.24 -17.15 -32.98
C ALA A 176 15.61 -18.27 -32.00
N ARG A 177 14.94 -18.36 -30.84
CA ARG A 177 15.11 -19.43 -29.85
C ARG A 177 14.57 -20.76 -30.35
N ALA A 178 13.36 -20.75 -30.93
CA ALA A 178 12.79 -21.95 -31.52
C ALA A 178 13.70 -22.52 -32.62
N LEU A 179 14.23 -21.64 -33.48
CA LEU A 179 15.19 -22.03 -34.52
C LEU A 179 16.52 -22.51 -33.92
N ALA A 180 17.00 -21.90 -32.83
CA ALA A 180 18.19 -22.38 -32.13
C ALA A 180 17.99 -23.78 -31.54
N ASP A 181 16.81 -24.08 -31.02
CA ASP A 181 16.45 -25.38 -30.47
C ASP A 181 16.30 -26.43 -31.58
N GLU A 182 15.69 -26.08 -32.72
CA GLU A 182 15.60 -26.94 -33.91
C GLU A 182 16.99 -27.27 -34.48
N VAL A 183 17.83 -26.24 -34.68
CA VAL A 183 19.21 -26.36 -35.14
C VAL A 183 20.02 -27.25 -34.19
N ALA A 184 19.86 -27.09 -32.88
CA ALA A 184 20.52 -27.94 -31.88
C ALA A 184 20.01 -29.38 -31.83
N ALA A 185 18.80 -29.65 -32.31
CA ALA A 185 18.22 -31.00 -32.35
C ALA A 185 18.64 -31.76 -33.61
N GLU A 186 18.87 -31.07 -34.73
CA GLU A 186 19.23 -31.67 -36.02
C GLU A 186 20.75 -31.74 -36.27
N LEU A 187 21.51 -30.79 -35.75
CA LEU A 187 22.95 -30.69 -35.95
C LEU A 187 23.73 -31.08 -34.70
N ASP A 188 24.89 -31.69 -34.90
CA ASP A 188 25.75 -32.09 -33.78
C ASP A 188 26.25 -30.84 -33.03
N THR A 189 26.38 -30.94 -31.71
CA THR A 189 26.63 -29.78 -30.82
C THR A 189 27.98 -29.08 -31.05
N THR A 190 28.85 -29.67 -31.86
CA THR A 190 30.14 -29.15 -32.31
C THR A 190 30.05 -28.27 -33.56
N ASP A 191 28.89 -28.14 -34.19
CA ASP A 191 28.70 -27.25 -35.33
C ASP A 191 28.82 -25.77 -34.90
N ASP A 192 29.65 -25.03 -35.63
CA ASP A 192 29.90 -23.60 -35.42
C ASP A 192 28.58 -22.79 -35.51
N LEU A 193 27.62 -23.26 -36.33
CA LEU A 193 26.32 -22.60 -36.48
C LEU A 193 25.45 -22.73 -35.22
N VAL A 194 25.39 -23.91 -34.61
CA VAL A 194 24.68 -24.15 -33.32
C VAL A 194 25.30 -23.27 -32.24
N THR A 195 26.63 -23.24 -32.18
CA THR A 195 27.38 -22.47 -31.18
C THR A 195 27.17 -20.96 -31.37
N ALA A 196 27.21 -20.46 -32.60
CA ALA A 196 26.97 -19.05 -32.91
C ALA A 196 25.54 -18.61 -32.57
N THR A 197 24.55 -19.44 -32.87
CA THR A 197 23.13 -19.14 -32.60
C THR A 197 22.86 -19.09 -31.09
N ARG A 198 23.40 -20.04 -30.32
CA ARG A 198 23.32 -20.02 -28.85
C ARG A 198 23.97 -18.78 -28.24
N ARG A 199 25.19 -18.42 -28.69
CA ARG A 199 25.86 -17.19 -28.23
C ARG A 199 25.04 -15.94 -28.51
N ALA A 200 24.40 -15.84 -29.67
CA ALA A 200 23.56 -14.68 -29.99
C ALA A 200 22.34 -14.57 -29.05
N VAL A 201 21.71 -15.69 -28.69
CA VAL A 201 20.62 -15.71 -27.69
C VAL A 201 21.14 -15.34 -26.30
N ASP A 202 22.29 -15.89 -25.89
CA ASP A 202 22.91 -15.62 -24.59
C ASP A 202 23.32 -14.15 -24.43
N ASP A 203 23.81 -13.51 -25.49
CA ASP A 203 24.17 -12.08 -25.50
C ASP A 203 22.93 -11.20 -25.31
N ILE A 204 21.81 -11.56 -25.96
CA ILE A 204 20.53 -10.89 -25.75
C ILE A 204 20.08 -11.08 -24.31
N ASP A 205 20.07 -12.31 -23.79
CA ASP A 205 19.65 -12.59 -22.42
C ASP A 205 20.50 -11.88 -21.38
N THR A 206 21.81 -11.77 -21.61
CA THR A 206 22.72 -11.02 -20.75
C THR A 206 22.37 -9.53 -20.76
N SER A 207 22.07 -8.97 -21.93
CA SER A 207 21.66 -7.57 -22.07
C SER A 207 20.30 -7.29 -21.41
N LEU A 208 19.32 -8.20 -21.55
CA LEU A 208 18.01 -8.09 -20.90
C LEU A 208 18.13 -8.20 -19.37
N ARG A 209 19.00 -9.09 -18.87
CA ARG A 209 19.30 -9.21 -17.43
C ARG A 209 19.95 -7.95 -16.87
N GLU A 210 20.78 -7.26 -17.64
CA GLU A 210 21.33 -5.96 -17.24
C GLU A 210 20.22 -4.91 -17.07
N VAL A 211 19.24 -4.85 -17.98
CA VAL A 211 18.10 -3.94 -17.82
C VAL A 211 17.33 -4.25 -16.54
N ALA A 212 17.05 -5.52 -16.24
CA ALA A 212 16.38 -5.92 -15.00
C ALA A 212 17.18 -5.48 -13.76
N ARG A 213 18.51 -5.63 -13.79
CA ARG A 213 19.41 -5.17 -12.72
C ARG A 213 19.34 -3.65 -12.53
N GLN A 214 19.30 -2.87 -13.60
CA GLN A 214 19.17 -1.41 -13.52
C GLN A 214 17.81 -0.99 -12.95
N VAL A 215 16.71 -1.63 -13.39
CA VAL A 215 15.38 -1.39 -12.83
C VAL A 215 15.33 -1.71 -11.34
N ARG A 216 15.94 -2.83 -10.92
CA ARG A 216 16.10 -3.18 -9.50
C ARG A 216 16.92 -2.13 -8.75
N GLY A 217 17.99 -1.62 -9.35
CA GLY A 217 18.79 -0.51 -8.81
C GLY A 217 17.93 0.72 -8.54
N CYS A 218 17.09 1.11 -9.49
CA CYS A 218 16.12 2.21 -9.30
C CYS A 218 15.17 1.94 -8.13
N VAL A 219 14.64 0.71 -8.00
CA VAL A 219 13.77 0.33 -6.88
C VAL A 219 14.49 0.48 -5.53
N VAL A 220 15.75 0.04 -5.44
CA VAL A 220 16.56 0.15 -4.24
C VAL A 220 16.81 1.61 -3.87
N LEU A 221 17.15 2.45 -4.84
CA LEU A 221 17.35 3.89 -4.64
C LEU A 221 16.07 4.58 -4.15
N CYS A 222 14.93 4.30 -4.76
CA CYS A 222 13.64 4.83 -4.31
C CYS A 222 13.34 4.44 -2.86
N ARG A 223 13.52 3.15 -2.50
CA ARG A 223 13.30 2.68 -1.12
C ARG A 223 14.25 3.32 -0.11
N ALA A 224 15.52 3.52 -0.48
CA ALA A 224 16.49 4.20 0.37
C ALA A 224 16.12 5.67 0.59
N TRP A 225 15.67 6.36 -0.46
CA TRP A 225 15.18 7.72 -0.38
C TRP A 225 13.95 7.84 0.52
N GLU A 226 12.97 6.96 0.35
CA GLU A 226 11.80 6.91 1.24
C GLU A 226 12.20 6.70 2.70
N GLN A 227 13.17 5.82 2.96
CA GLN A 227 13.66 5.58 4.32
C GLN A 227 14.30 6.85 4.90
N LYS A 228 15.06 7.59 4.09
CA LYS A 228 15.67 8.86 4.50
C LYS A 228 14.61 9.93 4.80
N LEU A 229 13.58 10.05 3.97
CA LEU A 229 12.44 10.94 4.21
C LEU A 229 11.71 10.59 5.51
N ARG A 230 11.41 9.30 5.73
CA ARG A 230 10.77 8.85 6.98
C ARG A 230 11.58 9.18 8.22
N ARG A 231 12.91 9.03 8.15
CA ARG A 231 13.81 9.38 9.26
C ARG A 231 13.83 10.88 9.52
N HIS A 232 13.87 11.70 8.47
CA HIS A 232 13.83 13.15 8.59
C HIS A 232 12.52 13.62 9.24
N ASP A 233 11.37 13.11 8.79
CA ASP A 233 10.07 13.45 9.35
C ASP A 233 9.94 13.01 10.82
N LEU A 234 10.48 11.84 11.16
CA LEU A 234 10.49 11.37 12.54
C LEU A 234 11.38 12.27 13.42
N ALA A 235 12.56 12.65 12.96
CA ALA A 235 13.45 13.56 13.67
C ALA A 235 12.77 14.91 13.91
N ALA A 236 12.12 15.48 12.89
CA ALA A 236 11.39 16.74 13.01
C ALA A 236 10.24 16.64 14.05
N ARG A 237 9.45 15.56 14.02
CA ARG A 237 8.39 15.33 15.01
C ARG A 237 8.95 15.18 16.42
N VAL A 238 10.02 14.40 16.60
CA VAL A 238 10.68 14.23 17.90
C VAL A 238 11.20 15.56 18.43
N SER A 239 11.91 16.34 17.61
CA SER A 239 12.39 17.67 17.99
C SER A 239 11.25 18.60 18.40
N HIS A 240 10.15 18.61 17.64
CA HIS A 240 8.97 19.41 17.97
C HIS A 240 8.32 18.97 19.29
N THR A 241 8.15 17.65 19.51
CA THR A 241 7.58 17.11 20.75
C THR A 241 8.48 17.39 21.95
N LEU A 242 9.80 17.21 21.82
CA LEU A 242 10.75 17.50 22.90
C LEU A 242 10.76 18.99 23.26
N ALA A 243 10.62 19.89 22.27
CA ALA A 243 10.52 21.32 22.51
C ALA A 243 9.24 21.73 23.26
N ALA A 244 8.19 20.91 23.23
CA ALA A 244 6.94 21.16 23.95
C ALA A 244 6.95 20.62 25.39
N ILE A 245 7.94 19.82 25.78
CA ILE A 245 8.04 19.30 27.15
C ILE A 245 8.54 20.44 28.06
N PRO A 246 7.86 20.72 29.19
CA PRO A 246 8.32 21.73 30.14
C PRO A 246 9.73 21.42 30.61
N GLY A 247 10.63 22.41 30.47
CA GLY A 247 12.01 22.27 30.92
C GLY A 247 12.13 22.11 32.44
N GLN A 248 13.28 21.63 32.89
CA GLN A 248 13.59 21.41 34.32
C GLN A 248 13.37 22.68 35.16
N ASP A 249 13.67 23.85 34.60
CA ASP A 249 13.46 25.15 35.25
C ASP A 249 11.98 25.42 35.51
N HIS A 250 11.09 25.02 34.60
CA HIS A 250 9.65 25.19 34.76
C HIS A 250 9.12 24.27 35.87
N LEU A 251 9.58 23.01 35.92
CA LEU A 251 9.23 22.07 36.98
C LEU A 251 9.76 22.53 38.35
N THR A 252 10.96 23.10 38.38
CA THR A 252 11.58 23.62 39.60
C THR A 252 10.80 24.84 40.13
N ARG A 253 10.41 25.77 39.25
CA ARG A 253 9.54 26.90 39.63
C ARG A 253 8.17 26.43 40.12
N LEU A 254 7.55 25.47 39.44
CA LEU A 254 6.26 24.91 39.85
C LEU A 254 6.35 24.30 41.26
N SER A 255 7.44 23.58 41.56
CA SER A 255 7.70 23.03 42.89
C SER A 255 7.86 24.14 43.94
N GLN A 256 8.64 25.19 43.63
CA GLN A 256 8.85 26.32 44.53
C GLN A 256 7.55 27.08 44.82
N ASP A 257 6.74 27.32 43.78
CA ASP A 257 5.43 27.98 43.91
C ASP A 257 4.46 27.12 44.74
N SER A 258 4.49 25.80 44.54
CA SER A 258 3.71 24.85 45.35
C SER A 258 4.13 24.87 46.82
N ASP A 259 5.43 24.94 47.12
CA ASP A 259 5.93 25.01 48.51
C ASP A 259 5.61 26.35 49.20
N ALA A 260 5.49 27.43 48.42
CA ALA A 260 5.10 28.74 48.92
C ALA A 260 3.58 28.84 49.22
N LEU A 261 2.76 28.05 48.53
CA LEU A 261 1.30 28.13 48.58
C LEU A 261 0.72 27.91 50.00
N PRO A 262 1.12 26.86 50.76
CA PRO A 262 0.66 26.67 52.13
C PRO A 262 1.06 27.82 53.06
N ARG A 263 2.25 28.39 52.86
CA ARG A 263 2.74 29.52 53.67
C ARG A 263 1.91 30.77 53.43
N ASN A 264 1.57 31.05 52.18
CA ASN A 264 0.72 32.19 51.81
C ASN A 264 -0.71 32.00 52.31
N VAL A 265 -1.29 30.80 52.16
CA VAL A 265 -2.62 30.49 52.69
C VAL A 265 -2.64 30.62 54.21
N PHE A 266 -1.63 30.07 54.90
CA PHE A 266 -1.48 30.22 56.35
C PHE A 266 -1.45 31.69 56.74
N ALA A 267 -0.59 32.51 56.12
CA ALA A 267 -0.49 33.94 56.42
C ALA A 267 -1.82 34.69 56.21
N HIS A 268 -2.54 34.42 55.13
CA HIS A 268 -3.84 35.04 54.87
C HIS A 268 -4.93 34.60 55.85
N VAL A 269 -4.97 33.33 56.21
CA VAL A 269 -5.92 32.77 57.17
C VAL A 269 -5.65 33.33 58.57
N THR A 270 -4.39 33.44 58.97
CA THR A 270 -3.98 34.11 60.22
C THR A 270 -4.33 35.60 60.21
N ALA A 271 -4.06 36.32 59.11
CA ALA A 271 -4.43 37.73 59.00
C ALA A 271 -5.96 37.95 59.06
N ALA A 272 -6.74 37.10 58.39
CA ALA A 272 -8.20 37.17 58.42
C ALA A 272 -8.76 36.89 59.83
N ARG A 273 -8.16 35.93 60.55
CA ARG A 273 -8.48 35.68 61.96
C ARG A 273 -8.20 36.90 62.83
N ASP A 274 -7.04 37.52 62.66
CA ASP A 274 -6.63 38.69 63.47
C ASP A 274 -7.59 39.88 63.28
N ILE A 275 -8.03 40.13 62.03
CA ILE A 275 -8.99 41.19 61.70
C ILE A 275 -10.39 40.91 62.25
N THR A 276 -10.81 39.64 62.27
CA THR A 276 -12.14 39.24 62.74
C THR A 276 -12.20 38.95 64.24
N HIS A 277 -11.06 39.03 64.95
CA HIS A 277 -10.92 38.69 66.36
C HIS A 277 -11.50 37.30 66.73
N SER A 278 -11.38 36.33 65.82
CA SER A 278 -12.03 35.02 65.93
C SER A 278 -11.33 34.03 66.88
N GLY A 279 -10.32 34.48 67.63
CA GLY A 279 -9.55 33.65 68.59
C GLY A 279 -8.50 32.78 67.91
N ALA A 280 -7.50 32.29 68.67
CA ALA A 280 -6.38 31.53 68.14
C ALA A 280 -6.82 30.21 67.47
N PHE A 281 -6.10 29.79 66.42
CA PHE A 281 -6.36 28.51 65.78
C PHE A 281 -5.96 27.33 66.68
N PRO A 282 -6.57 26.14 66.50
CA PRO A 282 -6.23 24.96 67.31
C PRO A 282 -4.74 24.64 67.31
N TRP A 283 -4.06 24.70 66.16
CA TRP A 283 -2.63 24.39 66.06
C TRP A 283 -1.70 25.41 66.73
N GLU A 284 -2.21 26.57 67.14
CA GLU A 284 -1.45 27.60 67.87
C GLU A 284 -1.63 27.52 69.39
N GLN A 285 -2.61 26.74 69.83
CA GLN A 285 -2.86 26.48 71.23
C GLN A 285 -2.00 25.30 71.70
N PRO A 286 -1.58 25.26 72.97
CA PRO A 286 -0.93 24.09 73.53
C PRO A 286 -1.84 22.86 73.34
N PRO A 287 -1.30 21.65 73.08
CA PRO A 287 -2.09 20.45 72.78
C PRO A 287 -3.17 20.12 73.82
N SER A 288 -3.01 20.58 75.06
CA SER A 288 -3.97 20.46 76.16
C SER A 288 -5.28 21.24 75.96
N GLU A 289 -5.29 22.25 75.10
CA GLU A 289 -6.43 23.15 74.86
C GLU A 289 -7.16 22.86 73.55
N TRP A 290 -6.69 21.88 72.77
CA TRP A 290 -7.32 21.52 71.51
C TRP A 290 -8.73 20.98 71.75
N PRO A 291 -9.75 21.39 70.98
CA PRO A 291 -11.08 20.84 71.08
C PRO A 291 -11.06 19.33 70.80
N GLY A 292 -11.20 18.51 71.85
CA GLY A 292 -11.10 17.04 71.78
C GLY A 292 -9.86 16.41 72.44
N ALA A 293 -8.94 17.19 73.03
CA ALA A 293 -7.76 16.66 73.73
C ALA A 293 -8.08 15.83 75.00
N GLY A 294 -9.33 15.87 75.49
CA GLY A 294 -9.81 15.01 76.55
C GLY A 294 -10.24 13.59 76.11
N GLY A 295 -10.09 13.23 74.83
CA GLY A 295 -10.68 11.98 74.30
C GLY A 295 -9.89 11.26 73.21
N LEU A 296 -8.65 11.61 72.92
CA LEU A 296 -7.82 10.75 72.07
C LEU A 296 -7.20 9.64 72.94
N PRO A 297 -7.48 8.35 72.66
CA PRO A 297 -6.87 7.27 73.42
C PRO A 297 -5.36 7.35 73.28
N VAL A 298 -4.66 7.25 74.42
CA VAL A 298 -3.25 6.87 74.49
C VAL A 298 -3.12 5.55 73.72
N GLY A 299 -2.68 5.63 72.48
CA GLY A 299 -2.93 4.58 71.51
C GLY A 299 -1.92 4.58 70.38
N ARG A 300 -0.72 4.10 70.70
CA ARG A 300 0.24 3.47 69.78
C ARG A 300 0.95 4.42 68.80
N ILE A 301 2.18 4.76 69.19
CA ILE A 301 3.28 5.00 68.23
C ILE A 301 3.37 3.72 67.37
N ILE A 302 2.81 3.77 66.16
CA ILE A 302 3.19 2.83 65.12
C ILE A 302 4.45 3.43 64.49
N ASN A 303 5.60 2.97 64.95
CA ASN A 303 6.78 2.95 64.11
C ASN A 303 6.46 2.03 62.93
N THR A 304 5.95 2.57 61.84
CA THR A 304 6.07 1.89 60.55
C THR A 304 7.50 2.13 60.06
N PRO A 305 8.37 1.12 60.00
CA PRO A 305 9.60 1.25 59.25
C PRO A 305 9.25 1.56 57.79
N SER A 306 9.96 2.53 57.24
CA SER A 306 10.03 2.88 55.83
C SER A 306 10.11 1.62 54.96
N HIS A 307 9.06 1.35 54.21
CA HIS A 307 9.03 0.25 53.23
C HIS A 307 9.86 0.55 51.96
N GLU A 308 10.75 1.54 52.01
CA GLU A 308 11.69 1.90 50.93
C GLU A 308 13.14 1.45 51.19
N GLU A 309 13.52 1.00 52.39
CA GLU A 309 14.86 0.43 52.61
C GLU A 309 14.95 -1.09 52.33
N ALA A 310 13.82 -1.77 52.06
CA ALA A 310 13.81 -3.20 51.76
C ALA A 310 13.89 -3.55 50.25
N ALA A 311 13.80 -2.57 49.34
CA ALA A 311 13.84 -2.82 47.89
C ALA A 311 15.22 -2.60 47.24
N VAL A 312 16.17 -1.97 47.94
CA VAL A 312 17.54 -1.75 47.42
C VAL A 312 18.52 -2.86 47.84
N ASN A 313 18.17 -3.71 48.81
CA ASN A 313 19.07 -4.74 49.33
C ASN A 313 18.76 -6.19 48.90
N ALA A 314 17.87 -6.38 47.91
CA ALA A 314 17.47 -7.72 47.42
C ALA A 314 17.89 -8.02 45.96
N LYS A 315 18.80 -7.24 45.37
CA LYS A 315 19.49 -7.59 44.11
C LYS A 315 20.99 -7.29 44.19
N SER A 316 21.64 -7.81 45.23
CA SER A 316 23.09 -7.94 45.29
C SER A 316 23.49 -9.39 45.59
N THR A 317 23.12 -10.30 44.69
CA THR A 317 23.72 -11.63 44.57
C THR A 317 23.66 -12.08 43.11
N GLY A 318 24.72 -11.76 42.34
CA GLY A 318 24.75 -12.12 40.92
C GLY A 318 26.02 -11.73 40.16
N LYS A 319 27.16 -12.33 40.56
CA LYS A 319 28.43 -12.53 39.81
C LYS A 319 29.22 -11.30 39.30
N PRO A 320 30.55 -11.24 39.55
CA PRO A 320 31.41 -10.23 38.96
C PRO A 320 31.63 -10.46 37.45
N TYR A 321 31.41 -9.41 36.66
CA TYR A 321 31.80 -9.34 35.26
C TYR A 321 33.32 -9.12 35.16
N ARG A 322 33.99 -9.98 34.41
CA ARG A 322 35.43 -9.96 34.13
C ARG A 322 35.67 -9.11 32.87
N PRO A 323 36.49 -8.04 32.91
CA PRO A 323 36.85 -7.33 31.69
C PRO A 323 37.86 -8.16 30.90
N THR A 324 37.51 -8.49 29.66
CA THR A 324 38.46 -8.95 28.65
C THR A 324 39.25 -7.75 28.17
N THR A 325 40.54 -7.72 28.53
CA THR A 325 41.53 -6.86 27.89
C THR A 325 41.74 -7.30 26.45
N SER A 326 41.60 -6.35 25.55
CA SER A 326 42.11 -6.39 24.19
C SER A 326 43.64 -6.55 24.19
N SER A 327 44.11 -7.47 23.37
CA SER A 327 45.36 -7.38 22.62
C SER A 327 45.02 -7.73 21.18
#